data_AF-A0A8S3RUN7-F1
#
_entry.id   AF-A0A8S3RUN7-F1
#
_cell.length_a   1.000
_cell.length_b   1.000
_cell.length_c   1.000
_cell.angle_alpha   90.00
_cell.angle_beta   90.00
_cell.angle_gamma   90.00
#
_symmetry.space_group_name_H-M   'P 1'
#
loop_
_entity.id
_entity.type
_entity.pdbx_description
1 polymer ?
#
loop_
_entity_poly.entity_id
_entity_poly.type
_entity_poly.pdbx_seq_one_letter_code
_entity_poly.pdbx_strand_id
1 'polypeptide(L)'
;MAQAAASICEICTAGPGEHYCQQCDQLFCGSCKLSHLRMKISKNHTFLSGPNINKEEKPYCTEHEEMFLFYCSDCDTPVCRICSVDNHSRHLMTDLTKSTEKLRSELVENIESKVTKSRQNVNKIENYTKAYREEVKAVIRTITEEEFTGRN
;
A
#
# COMPACT_ATOMS: atom_id res chain seq x y z
N MET A 1 6.86 10.64 -23.46
CA MET A 1 6.00 11.44 -22.56
C MET A 1 4.56 11.16 -22.97
N ALA A 2 3.93 10.13 -22.41
CA ALA A 2 2.55 9.78 -22.75
C ALA A 2 1.60 10.69 -21.97
N GLN A 3 0.83 11.51 -22.68
CA GLN A 3 -0.16 12.41 -22.12
C GLN A 3 -1.33 11.56 -21.57
N ALA A 4 -1.56 11.60 -20.25
CA ALA A 4 -2.76 11.00 -19.66
C ALA A 4 -3.99 11.79 -20.17
N ALA A 5 -4.84 11.15 -20.96
CA ALA A 5 -6.12 11.72 -21.35
C ALA A 5 -6.97 11.92 -20.09
N ALA A 6 -7.53 13.11 -19.90
CA ALA A 6 -8.42 13.39 -18.79
C ALA A 6 -9.72 12.59 -18.98
N SER A 7 -9.90 11.53 -18.19
CA SER A 7 -11.11 10.72 -18.22
C SER A 7 -12.30 11.49 -17.60
N ILE A 8 -13.49 11.32 -18.17
CA ILE A 8 -14.73 12.01 -17.74
C ILE A 8 -15.57 11.05 -16.87
N CYS A 9 -16.37 11.60 -15.95
CA CYS A 9 -17.34 10.83 -15.17
C CYS A 9 -18.36 10.12 -16.09
N GLU A 10 -18.46 8.79 -16.00
CA GLU A 10 -19.36 7.97 -16.81
C GLU A 10 -20.83 8.05 -16.34
N ILE A 11 -21.08 8.64 -15.18
CA ILE A 11 -22.43 8.76 -14.61
C ILE A 11 -23.12 10.07 -15.00
N CYS A 12 -22.40 11.20 -14.93
CA CYS A 12 -22.96 12.51 -15.24
C CYS A 12 -22.39 13.14 -16.50
N THR A 13 -21.32 12.59 -17.07
CA THR A 13 -20.63 13.07 -18.29
C THR A 13 -20.13 14.51 -18.25
N ALA A 14 -20.20 15.17 -17.08
CA ALA A 14 -19.89 16.59 -16.92
C ALA A 14 -18.68 16.86 -16.00
N GLY A 15 -18.44 15.99 -15.01
CA GLY A 15 -17.33 16.15 -14.06
C GLY A 15 -16.10 15.32 -14.43
N PRO A 16 -14.92 15.62 -13.84
CA PRO A 16 -13.72 14.83 -14.07
C PRO A 16 -13.86 13.43 -13.45
N GLY A 17 -13.49 12.40 -14.19
CA GLY A 17 -13.54 10.99 -13.77
C GLY A 17 -12.33 10.63 -12.90
N GLU A 18 -12.31 11.13 -11.67
CA GLU A 18 -11.18 11.00 -10.73
C GLU A 18 -11.33 9.86 -9.72
N HIS A 19 -12.43 9.12 -9.78
CA HIS A 19 -12.68 8.00 -8.88
C HIS A 19 -13.22 6.80 -9.65
N TYR A 20 -12.56 5.65 -9.54
CA TYR A 20 -13.02 4.41 -10.18
C TYR A 20 -13.61 3.44 -9.16
N CYS A 21 -14.82 2.96 -9.43
CA CYS A 21 -15.48 1.95 -8.61
C CYS A 21 -15.09 0.55 -9.12
N GLN A 22 -14.36 -0.23 -8.32
CA GLN A 22 -13.89 -1.56 -8.73
C GLN A 22 -15.03 -2.55 -9.03
N GLN A 23 -16.12 -2.47 -8.26
CA GLN A 23 -17.27 -3.36 -8.40
C GLN A 23 -18.17 -3.01 -9.58
N CYS A 24 -18.16 -1.74 -10.02
CA CYS A 24 -19.02 -1.28 -11.12
C CYS A 24 -18.25 -1.06 -12.44
N ASP A 25 -16.91 -1.12 -12.41
CA ASP A 25 -16.03 -0.89 -13.56
C ASP A 25 -16.32 0.46 -14.27
N GLN A 26 -16.51 1.51 -13.47
CA GLN A 26 -16.98 2.82 -13.93
C GLN A 26 -16.22 3.95 -13.25
N LEU A 27 -15.98 5.04 -14.00
CA LEU A 27 -15.41 6.28 -13.51
C LEU A 27 -16.48 7.28 -13.02
N PHE A 28 -16.21 7.91 -11.89
CA PHE A 28 -17.08 8.83 -11.18
C PHE A 28 -16.33 10.12 -10.86
N CYS A 29 -17.02 11.25 -10.93
CA CYS A 29 -16.58 12.47 -10.27
C CYS A 29 -16.89 12.42 -8.77
N GLY A 30 -16.34 13.36 -8.00
CA GLY A 30 -16.51 13.40 -6.53
C GLY A 30 -17.98 13.37 -6.09
N SER A 31 -18.87 14.10 -6.77
CA SER A 31 -20.30 14.12 -6.42
C SER A 31 -20.98 12.78 -6.73
N CYS A 32 -20.71 12.19 -7.90
CA CYS A 32 -21.28 10.90 -8.28
C CYS A 32 -20.78 9.77 -7.37
N LYS A 33 -19.51 9.77 -6.96
CA LYS A 33 -18.97 8.84 -5.96
C LYS A 33 -19.75 8.90 -4.64
N LEU A 34 -19.98 10.11 -4.12
CA LEU A 34 -20.71 10.28 -2.87
C LEU A 34 -22.15 9.79 -2.98
N SER A 35 -22.84 10.10 -4.08
CA SER A 35 -24.19 9.61 -4.33
C SER A 35 -24.22 8.08 -4.42
N HIS A 36 -23.23 7.48 -5.10
CA HIS A 36 -23.08 6.04 -5.24
C HIS A 36 -22.91 5.34 -3.89
N LEU A 37 -22.07 5.88 -3.00
CA LEU A 37 -21.84 5.31 -1.66
C LEU A 37 -23.02 5.51 -0.69
N ARG A 38 -23.99 6.37 -1.00
CA ARG A 38 -25.21 6.52 -0.19
C ARG A 38 -26.27 5.45 -0.50
N MET A 39 -26.19 4.81 -1.66
CA MET A 39 -27.16 3.78 -2.05
C MET A 39 -26.93 2.49 -1.25
N LYS A 40 -28.01 1.84 -0.83
CA LYS A 40 -27.94 0.61 -0.02
C LYS A 40 -27.09 -0.51 -0.66
N ILE A 41 -27.12 -0.60 -1.99
CA ILE A 41 -26.44 -1.65 -2.76
C ILE A 41 -24.93 -1.39 -2.90
N SER A 42 -24.52 -0.13 -3.02
CA SER A 42 -23.14 0.26 -3.35
C SER A 42 -22.40 0.95 -2.22
N LYS A 43 -22.99 1.06 -1.03
CA LYS A 43 -22.37 1.68 0.16
C LYS A 43 -21.01 1.10 0.57
N ASN A 44 -20.76 -0.16 0.23
CA ASN A 44 -19.52 -0.87 0.56
C ASN A 44 -18.60 -1.04 -0.68
N HIS A 45 -18.90 -0.36 -1.78
CA HIS A 45 -18.04 -0.44 -2.96
C HIS A 45 -16.73 0.31 -2.74
N THR A 46 -15.66 -0.22 -3.31
CA THR A 46 -14.30 0.28 -3.17
C THR A 46 -14.01 1.24 -4.32
N PHE A 47 -13.42 2.39 -3.99
CA PHE A 47 -12.99 3.38 -4.96
C PHE A 47 -11.48 3.53 -4.98
N LEU A 48 -10.89 3.47 -6.17
CA LEU A 48 -9.51 3.89 -6.43
C LEU A 48 -9.52 5.38 -6.80
N SER A 49 -8.55 6.15 -6.32
CA SER A 49 -8.42 7.59 -6.61
C SER A 49 -6.94 7.94 -6.77
N GLY A 50 -6.58 8.63 -7.87
CA GLY A 50 -5.21 9.01 -8.16
C GLY A 50 -5.02 9.50 -9.61
N PRO A 51 -3.87 10.09 -9.96
CA PRO A 51 -3.60 10.62 -11.31
C PRO A 51 -3.50 9.53 -12.39
N ASN A 52 -3.37 8.26 -12.00
CA ASN A 52 -3.32 7.10 -12.88
C ASN A 52 -4.38 6.10 -12.46
N ILE A 53 -5.65 6.45 -12.66
CA ILE A 53 -6.72 5.46 -12.60
C ILE A 53 -6.63 4.64 -13.89
N ASN A 54 -5.64 3.76 -13.93
CA ASN A 54 -5.71 2.64 -14.84
C ASN A 54 -6.89 1.82 -14.34
N LYS A 55 -7.96 1.71 -15.14
CA LYS A 55 -8.81 0.52 -15.10
C LYS A 55 -7.80 -0.61 -15.07
N GLU A 56 -7.70 -1.34 -13.95
CA GLU A 56 -6.72 -2.41 -13.82
C GLU A 56 -6.81 -3.19 -15.12
N GLU A 57 -5.78 -3.10 -15.96
CA GLU A 57 -5.68 -3.98 -17.12
C GLU A 57 -5.66 -5.36 -16.47
N LYS A 58 -6.81 -6.03 -16.49
CA LYS A 58 -6.96 -7.32 -15.84
C LYS A 58 -5.85 -8.16 -16.45
N PRO A 59 -4.89 -8.61 -15.64
CA PRO A 59 -3.66 -9.11 -16.20
C PRO A 59 -4.02 -10.36 -17.01
N TYR A 60 -3.67 -10.31 -18.29
CA TYR A 60 -4.01 -11.35 -19.26
C TYR A 60 -2.74 -11.97 -19.82
N CYS A 61 -2.84 -13.24 -20.15
CA CYS A 61 -1.80 -13.96 -20.85
C CYS A 61 -1.72 -13.43 -22.29
N THR A 62 -0.55 -12.95 -22.70
CA THR A 62 -0.34 -12.40 -24.05
C THR A 62 -0.34 -13.47 -25.13
N GLU A 63 -0.02 -14.72 -24.80
CA GLU A 63 -0.01 -15.83 -25.75
C GLU A 63 -1.41 -16.36 -26.06
N HIS A 64 -2.31 -16.28 -25.08
CA HIS A 64 -3.62 -16.92 -25.14
C HIS A 64 -4.79 -15.92 -25.06
N GLU A 65 -4.51 -14.64 -24.85
CA GLU A 65 -5.49 -13.56 -24.66
C GLU A 65 -6.54 -13.88 -23.58
N GLU A 66 -6.19 -14.72 -22.60
CA GLU A 66 -7.05 -15.11 -21.47
C GLU A 66 -6.58 -14.46 -20.16
N MET A 67 -7.53 -14.16 -19.27
CA MET A 67 -7.21 -13.70 -17.91
C MET A 67 -6.37 -14.73 -17.14
N PHE A 68 -5.43 -14.24 -16.34
CA PHE A 68 -4.75 -15.10 -15.38
C PHE A 68 -5.72 -15.51 -14.26
N LEU A 69 -5.73 -16.79 -13.92
CA LEU A 69 -6.59 -17.37 -12.88
C LEU A 69 -5.79 -18.07 -11.79
N PHE A 70 -4.56 -18.47 -12.10
CA PHE A 70 -3.71 -19.24 -11.21
C PHE A 70 -2.39 -18.53 -10.96
N TYR A 71 -1.72 -18.92 -9.87
CA TYR A 71 -0.35 -18.58 -9.58
C TYR A 71 0.48 -19.86 -9.51
N CYS A 72 1.57 -19.90 -10.28
CA CYS A 72 2.52 -21.00 -10.27
C CYS A 72 3.68 -20.68 -9.33
N SER A 73 3.81 -21.45 -8.25
CA SER A 73 4.86 -21.23 -7.24
C SER A 73 6.25 -21.64 -7.71
N ASP A 74 6.35 -22.58 -8.66
CA ASP A 74 7.63 -23.05 -9.19
C ASP A 74 8.26 -22.04 -10.15
N CYS A 75 7.43 -21.31 -10.91
CA CYS A 75 7.85 -20.30 -11.87
C CYS A 75 7.79 -18.87 -11.32
N ASP A 76 7.11 -18.66 -10.19
CA ASP A 76 6.83 -17.35 -9.60
C ASP A 76 6.04 -16.41 -10.53
N THR A 77 5.08 -16.96 -11.27
CA THR A 77 4.32 -16.23 -12.31
C THR A 77 2.80 -16.49 -12.26
N PRO A 78 1.97 -15.53 -12.68
CA PRO A 78 0.55 -15.77 -12.92
C PRO A 78 0.34 -16.63 -14.18
N VAL A 79 -0.70 -17.47 -14.18
CA VAL A 79 -0.94 -18.50 -15.20
C VAL A 79 -2.41 -18.51 -15.61
N CYS A 80 -2.67 -18.55 -16.92
CA CYS A 80 -4.02 -18.68 -17.48
C CYS A 80 -4.44 -20.16 -17.53
N ARG A 81 -5.71 -20.41 -17.87
CA ARG A 81 -6.21 -21.79 -17.93
C ARG A 81 -5.47 -22.64 -18.97
N ILE A 82 -5.09 -22.07 -20.10
CA ILE A 82 -4.40 -22.83 -21.15
C ILE A 82 -2.95 -23.17 -20.73
N CYS A 83 -2.18 -22.17 -20.29
CA CYS A 83 -0.83 -22.40 -19.77
C CYS A 83 -0.79 -23.39 -18.60
N SER A 84 -1.86 -23.45 -17.78
CA SER A 84 -1.95 -24.39 -16.66
C SER A 84 -1.96 -25.86 -17.07
N VAL A 85 -2.48 -26.19 -18.24
CA VAL A 85 -2.56 -27.57 -18.75
C VAL A 85 -1.47 -27.89 -19.77
N ASP A 86 -0.79 -26.87 -20.27
CA ASP A 86 0.34 -27.00 -21.21
C ASP A 86 1.67 -26.96 -20.44
N ASN A 87 2.31 -25.79 -20.40
CA ASN A 87 3.65 -25.60 -19.83
C ASN A 87 3.72 -25.77 -18.30
N HIS A 88 2.61 -25.57 -17.57
CA HIS A 88 2.58 -25.64 -16.10
C HIS A 88 1.83 -26.86 -15.55
N SER A 89 1.52 -27.85 -16.41
CA SER A 89 0.71 -29.03 -16.05
C SER A 89 1.23 -29.86 -14.87
N ARG A 90 2.51 -29.74 -14.55
CA ARG A 90 3.17 -30.48 -13.45
C ARG A 90 3.67 -29.57 -12.33
N HIS A 91 3.39 -28.28 -12.40
CA HIS A 91 3.84 -27.32 -11.39
C HIS A 91 2.79 -27.14 -10.29
N LEU A 92 3.26 -26.70 -9.12
CA LEU A 92 2.39 -26.33 -8.02
C LEU A 92 1.65 -25.02 -8.37
N MET A 93 0.34 -25.16 -8.55
CA MET A 93 -0.54 -24.05 -8.87
C MET A 93 -1.57 -23.82 -7.78
N THR A 94 -1.89 -22.56 -7.58
CA THR A 94 -2.88 -22.09 -6.61
C THR A 94 -3.77 -21.05 -7.26
N ASP A 95 -4.95 -20.82 -6.68
CA ASP A 95 -5.84 -19.74 -7.12
C ASP A 95 -5.13 -18.39 -6.98
N LEU A 96 -5.14 -17.58 -8.04
CA LEU A 96 -4.42 -16.31 -8.07
C LEU A 96 -4.90 -15.36 -6.96
N THR A 97 -6.21 -15.27 -6.74
CA THR A 97 -6.78 -14.39 -5.71
C THR A 97 -6.29 -14.81 -4.32
N LYS A 98 -6.40 -16.10 -4.00
CA LYS A 98 -5.91 -16.63 -2.71
C LYS A 98 -4.42 -16.39 -2.50
N SER A 99 -3.62 -16.57 -3.54
CA SER A 99 -2.18 -16.34 -3.48
C SER A 99 -1.85 -14.87 -3.30
N THR A 100 -2.55 -13.96 -3.98
CA THR A 100 -2.38 -12.52 -3.79
C THR A 100 -2.79 -12.07 -2.38
N GLU A 101 -3.89 -12.60 -1.83
CA GLU A 101 -4.33 -12.29 -0.46
C GLU A 101 -3.32 -12.78 0.58
N LYS A 102 -2.79 -13.99 0.41
CA LYS A 102 -1.77 -14.56 1.28
C LYS A 102 -0.48 -13.73 1.24
N LEU A 103 0.07 -13.48 0.04
CA LEU A 103 1.28 -12.69 -0.13
C LEU A 103 1.11 -11.27 0.43
N ARG A 104 -0.05 -10.65 0.20
CA ARG A 104 -0.36 -9.34 0.77
C ARG A 104 -0.35 -9.38 2.30
N SER A 105 -0.97 -10.38 2.90
CA SER A 105 -1.03 -10.53 4.36
C SER A 105 0.36 -10.70 4.96
N GLU A 106 1.19 -11.57 4.37
CA GLU A 106 2.58 -11.79 4.79
C GLU A 106 3.43 -10.52 4.64
N LEU A 107 3.24 -9.75 3.56
CA LEU A 107 3.92 -8.48 3.37
C LEU A 107 3.53 -7.45 4.42
N VAL A 108 2.23 -7.32 4.72
CA VAL A 108 1.72 -6.40 5.75
C VAL A 108 2.30 -6.77 7.11
N GLU A 109 2.25 -8.03 7.51
CA GLU A 109 2.79 -8.49 8.79
C GLU A 109 4.30 -8.22 8.90
N ASN A 110 5.07 -8.48 7.83
CA ASN A 110 6.49 -8.18 7.77
C ASN A 110 6.80 -6.68 7.92
N ILE A 111 6.01 -5.83 7.27
CA ILE A 111 6.14 -4.37 7.37
C ILE A 111 5.81 -3.92 8.79
N GLU A 112 4.70 -4.38 9.37
CA GLU A 112 4.27 -4.03 10.73
C GLU A 112 5.32 -4.43 11.78
N SER A 113 5.90 -5.62 11.65
CA SER A 113 6.99 -6.09 12.50
C SER A 113 8.22 -5.18 12.42
N LYS A 114 8.63 -4.79 11.20
CA LYS A 114 9.77 -3.89 10.98
C LYS A 114 9.49 -2.47 11.51
N VAL A 115 8.29 -1.95 11.30
CA VAL A 115 7.86 -0.64 11.82
C VAL A 115 7.88 -0.65 13.34
N THR A 116 7.36 -1.70 13.97
CA THR A 116 7.34 -1.85 15.43
C THR A 116 8.75 -1.87 16.01
N LYS A 117 9.66 -2.68 15.45
CA LYS A 117 11.07 -2.72 15.87
C LYS A 117 11.75 -1.37 15.70
N SER A 118 11.52 -0.70 14.57
CA SER A 118 12.08 0.64 14.31
C SER A 118 11.59 1.66 15.33
N ARG A 119 10.29 1.65 15.67
CA ARG A 119 9.71 2.52 16.69
C ARG A 119 10.32 2.27 18.08
N GLN A 120 10.52 1.01 18.44
CA GLN A 120 11.20 0.66 19.70
C GLN A 120 12.63 1.18 19.74
N ASN A 121 13.37 1.10 18.63
CA ASN A 121 14.72 1.62 18.55
C ASN A 121 14.75 3.16 18.69
N VAL A 122 13.82 3.85 18.03
CA VAL A 122 13.67 5.32 18.17
C VAL A 122 13.41 5.69 19.64
N ASN A 123 12.45 5.04 20.31
CA ASN A 123 12.16 5.30 21.72
C ASN A 123 13.39 5.08 22.63
N LYS A 124 14.20 4.04 22.36
CA LYS A 124 15.44 3.79 23.11
C LYS A 124 16.42 4.94 22.93
N ILE A 125 16.63 5.38 21.69
CA ILE A 125 17.52 6.51 21.37
C ILE A 125 17.04 7.76 22.11
N GLU A 126 15.75 8.09 22.03
CA GLU A 126 15.15 9.24 22.72
C GLU A 126 15.44 9.21 24.22
N ASN A 127 15.24 8.05 24.87
CA ASN A 127 15.54 7.86 26.28
C ASN A 127 17.03 8.06 26.61
N TYR A 128 17.94 7.49 25.81
CA TYR A 128 19.38 7.68 25.98
C TYR A 128 19.78 9.16 25.83
N THR A 129 19.27 9.85 24.79
CA THR A 129 19.53 11.29 24.62
C THR A 129 18.99 12.13 25.77
N LYS A 130 17.83 11.76 26.34
CA LYS A 130 17.27 12.46 27.49
C LYS A 130 18.15 12.27 28.73
N ALA A 131 18.55 11.03 29.03
CA ALA A 131 19.44 10.74 30.16
C ALA A 131 20.77 11.49 30.03
N TYR A 132 21.41 11.39 28.86
CA TYR A 132 22.67 12.07 28.59
C TYR A 132 22.56 13.60 28.73
N ARG A 133 21.45 14.20 28.29
CA ARG A 133 21.21 15.65 28.48
C ARG A 133 21.13 16.04 29.95
N GLU A 134 20.48 15.24 30.79
CA GLU A 134 20.38 15.52 32.23
C GLU A 134 21.74 15.33 32.93
N GLU A 135 22.53 14.33 32.54
CA GLU A 135 23.90 14.15 33.02
C GLU A 135 24.80 15.34 32.66
N VAL A 136 24.77 15.77 31.39
CA VAL A 136 25.54 16.94 30.93
C VAL A 136 25.14 18.20 31.70
N LYS A 137 23.84 18.44 31.92
CA LYS A 137 23.37 19.57 32.74
C LYS A 137 23.88 19.50 34.17
N ALA A 138 23.88 18.30 34.77
CA ALA A 138 24.37 18.11 36.14
C ALA A 138 25.87 18.43 36.25
N VAL A 139 26.68 17.97 35.30
CA VAL A 139 28.13 18.25 35.24
C VAL A 139 28.40 19.74 35.02
N ILE A 140 27.66 20.40 34.12
CA ILE A 140 27.80 21.85 33.92
C ILE A 140 27.55 22.61 35.22
N ARG A 141 26.49 22.24 35.97
CA ARG A 141 26.17 22.89 37.25
C ARG A 141 27.30 22.76 38.27
N THR A 142 27.88 21.57 38.44
CA THR A 142 28.97 21.37 39.41
C THR A 142 30.20 22.19 39.06
N ILE A 143 30.60 22.23 37.78
CA ILE A 143 31.74 23.04 37.32
C ILE A 143 31.50 24.53 37.62
N THR A 144 30.29 25.04 37.36
CA THR A 144 29.97 26.45 37.63
C THR A 144 29.92 26.81 39.12
N GLU A 145 29.58 25.87 40.00
CA GLU A 145 29.57 26.07 41.46
C GLU A 145 30.97 26.01 42.08
N GLU A 146 31.86 25.14 41.56
CA GLU A 146 33.25 25.01 41.99
C GLU A 146 34.12 26.24 41.62
N GLU A 147 33.92 26.83 40.43
CA GLU A 147 34.63 28.04 40.00
C GLU A 147 34.31 29.28 40.87
N PHE A 148 33.19 29.29 41.60
CA PHE A 148 32.76 30.42 42.43
C PHE A 148 33.28 30.34 43.87
N THR A 149 33.63 29.14 44.36
CA THR A 149 34.11 28.91 45.73
C THR A 149 35.65 28.96 45.84
N GLY A 150 36.38 28.75 44.74
CA GLY A 150 37.84 28.79 44.70
C GLY A 150 38.50 30.16 44.43
N ARG A 151 37.74 31.26 44.37
CA ARG A 151 38.24 32.64 44.14
C ARG A 151 38.27 33.55 45.38
N ASN A 152 38.06 33.00 46.58
CA ASN A 152 38.23 33.75 47.84
C ASN A 152 39.59 33.50 48.49
#